data_AF-A0A662JSR6-F1
#
_entry.id   AF-A0A662JSR6-F1
#
_cell.length_a   1.000
_cell.length_b   1.000
_cell.length_c   1.000
_cell.angle_alpha   90.00
_cell.angle_beta   90.00
_cell.angle_gamma   90.00
#
_symmetry.space_group_name_H-M   'P 1'
#
loop_
_entity.id
_entity.type
_entity.pdbx_description
1 polymer ?
#
loop_
_entity_poly.entity_id
_entity_poly.type
_entity_poly.pdbx_seq_one_letter_code
_entity_poly.pdbx_strand_id
1 'polypeptide(L)'
;MAVYLVDSEGHYEGVSKVMKLMGTLISERVKKAKEILIKPNFVSTSVELSATPVEAVRAVLDFIREVAGDKEVLIAEGPTLGSF
;
A
#
# COMPACT_ATOMS: atom_id res chain seq x y z
N MET A 1 1.74 -8.26 18.39
CA MET A 1 1.91 -8.37 16.93
C MET A 1 0.63 -9.00 16.38
N ALA A 2 -0.07 -8.32 15.47
CA ALA A 2 -1.27 -8.87 14.83
C ALA A 2 -0.91 -9.37 13.44
N VAL A 3 -1.48 -10.50 13.04
CA VAL A 3 -1.33 -11.09 11.71
C VAL A 3 -2.72 -11.26 11.13
N TYR A 4 -2.91 -10.79 9.90
CA TYR A 4 -4.18 -10.88 9.17
C TYR A 4 -3.97 -11.76 7.94
N LEU A 5 -4.91 -12.67 7.70
CA LEU A 5 -4.92 -13.57 6.56
C LEU A 5 -6.29 -13.49 5.89
N VAL A 6 -6.30 -13.45 4.56
CA VAL A 6 -7.51 -13.44 3.75
C VAL A 6 -7.30 -14.35 2.55
N ASP A 7 -8.37 -14.91 2.02
CA ASP A 7 -8.43 -15.45 0.68
C ASP A 7 -8.51 -14.30 -0.35
N SER A 8 -7.93 -14.53 -1.53
CA SER A 8 -7.92 -13.52 -2.60
C SER A 8 -7.70 -14.16 -3.97
N GLU A 9 -8.33 -13.58 -5.00
CA GLU A 9 -8.11 -13.93 -6.40
C GLU A 9 -7.14 -12.95 -7.10
N GLY A 10 -6.74 -11.87 -6.43
CA GLY A 10 -5.83 -10.87 -7.00
C GLY A 10 -5.13 -9.99 -5.98
N HIS A 11 -4.18 -9.18 -6.46
CA HIS A 11 -3.37 -8.32 -5.59
C HIS A 11 -4.17 -7.19 -4.94
N TYR A 12 -5.02 -6.49 -5.72
CA TYR A 12 -5.86 -5.41 -5.18
C TYR A 12 -6.85 -5.92 -4.14
N GLU A 13 -7.63 -6.95 -4.50
CA GLU A 13 -8.69 -7.50 -3.65
C GLU A 13 -8.14 -7.96 -2.29
N GLY A 14 -7.04 -8.72 -2.31
CA GLY A 14 -6.44 -9.28 -1.10
C GLY A 14 -5.91 -8.19 -0.18
N VAL A 15 -5.22 -7.19 -0.73
CA VAL A 15 -4.71 -6.08 0.07
C VAL A 15 -5.87 -5.23 0.62
N SER A 16 -6.91 -4.95 -0.18
CA SER A 16 -8.10 -4.23 0.28
C SER A 16 -8.82 -4.95 1.43
N LYS A 17 -8.99 -6.27 1.34
CA LYS A 17 -9.58 -7.09 2.42
C LYS A 17 -8.73 -7.01 3.70
N VAL A 18 -7.41 -7.15 3.60
CA VAL A 18 -6.49 -7.03 4.75
C VAL A 18 -6.55 -5.63 5.36
N MET A 19 -6.50 -4.58 4.54
CA MET A 19 -6.55 -3.19 5.00
C MET A 19 -7.85 -2.90 5.75
N LYS A 20 -8.98 -3.45 5.31
CA LYS A 20 -10.27 -3.34 6.01
C LYS A 20 -10.23 -3.97 7.40
N LEU A 21 -9.62 -5.16 7.55
CA LEU A 21 -9.45 -5.81 8.86
C LEU A 21 -8.51 -5.01 9.77
N MET A 22 -7.39 -4.54 9.21
CA MET A 22 -6.38 -3.73 9.91
C MET A 22 -6.89 -2.33 10.28
N GLY A 23 -7.86 -1.79 9.53
CA GLY A 23 -8.37 -0.44 9.70
C GLY A 23 -8.82 -0.14 11.12
N THR A 24 -9.36 -1.14 11.83
CA THR A 24 -9.75 -1.02 13.25
C THR A 24 -8.60 -0.59 14.17
N LEU A 25 -7.36 -0.93 13.83
CA LEU A 25 -6.17 -0.61 14.62
C LEU A 25 -5.43 0.64 14.12
N ILE A 26 -5.44 0.91 12.81
CA ILE A 26 -4.54 1.90 12.21
C ILE A 26 -5.23 3.19 11.74
N SER A 27 -6.56 3.19 11.58
CA SER A 27 -7.26 4.30 10.92
C SER A 27 -7.07 5.64 11.62
N GLU A 28 -7.17 5.68 12.95
CA GLU A 28 -6.97 6.93 13.72
C GLU A 28 -5.55 7.50 13.56
N ARG A 29 -4.55 6.62 13.45
CA ARG A 29 -3.16 7.04 13.24
C ARG A 29 -2.95 7.58 11.84
N VAL A 30 -3.51 6.91 10.82
CA VAL A 30 -3.48 7.38 9.42
C VAL A 30 -4.20 8.73 9.29
N LYS A 31 -5.37 8.87 9.89
CA LYS A 31 -6.15 10.12 9.90
C LYS A 31 -5.42 11.28 10.57
N LYS A 32 -4.61 11.03 11.61
CA LYS A 32 -3.82 12.06 12.31
C LYS A 32 -2.44 12.31 11.72
N ALA A 33 -1.98 11.47 10.79
CA ALA A 33 -0.69 11.65 10.14
C ALA A 33 -0.63 13.01 9.42
N LYS A 34 0.49 13.73 9.60
CA LYS A 34 0.74 14.99 8.89
C LYS A 34 1.17 14.73 7.44
N GLU A 35 2.00 13.71 7.28
CA GLU A 35 2.58 13.29 6.00
C GLU A 35 2.43 11.78 5.90
N ILE A 36 2.16 11.31 4.68
CA ILE A 36 1.97 9.89 4.39
C ILE A 36 2.89 9.51 3.24
N LEU A 37 3.71 8.50 3.47
CA LEU A 37 4.62 7.91 2.49
C LEU A 37 4.24 6.45 2.27
N ILE A 38 4.02 6.06 1.02
CA ILE A 38 3.95 4.66 0.61
C ILE A 38 5.31 4.29 0.01
N LYS A 39 6.00 3.34 0.63
CA LYS A 39 7.26 2.78 0.12
C LYS A 39 7.02 1.36 -0.40
N PRO A 40 6.66 1.19 -1.68
CA PRO A 40 6.62 -0.15 -2.26
C PRO A 40 8.04 -0.74 -2.30
N ASN A 41 8.12 -2.06 -2.19
CA ASN A 41 9.35 -2.75 -2.57
C ASN A 41 9.46 -2.68 -4.09
N PHE A 42 10.52 -2.05 -4.60
CA PHE A 42 10.77 -1.91 -6.02
C PHE A 42 12.27 -2.02 -6.28
N VAL A 43 12.72 -3.26 -6.49
CA VAL A 43 14.15 -3.56 -6.61
C VAL A 43 14.59 -3.51 -8.06
N SER A 44 13.80 -4.05 -8.99
CA SER A 44 14.14 -4.15 -10.40
C SER A 44 12.99 -3.67 -11.28
N THR A 45 13.30 -2.93 -12.34
CA THR A 45 12.33 -2.57 -13.38
C THR A 45 12.10 -3.67 -14.42
N SER A 46 12.90 -4.75 -14.40
CA SER A 46 12.83 -5.85 -15.38
C SER A 46 12.39 -7.19 -14.79
N VAL A 47 12.44 -7.35 -13.47
CA VAL A 47 12.01 -8.57 -12.76
C VAL A 47 10.76 -8.27 -11.96
N GLU A 48 9.59 -8.65 -12.48
CA GLU A 48 8.27 -8.38 -11.88
C GLU A 48 8.16 -8.86 -10.44
N LEU A 49 8.65 -10.08 -10.13
CA LEU A 49 8.63 -10.64 -8.77
C LEU A 49 9.51 -9.88 -7.76
N SER A 50 10.36 -8.97 -8.25
CA SER A 50 11.18 -8.08 -7.43
C SER A 50 10.53 -6.69 -7.23
N ALA A 51 9.28 -6.54 -7.65
CA ALA A 51 8.47 -5.34 -7.48
C ALA A 51 7.14 -5.67 -6.79
N THR A 52 6.65 -4.74 -5.98
CA THR A 52 5.30 -4.81 -5.42
C THR A 52 4.31 -4.54 -6.56
N PRO A 53 3.26 -5.37 -6.74
CA PRO A 53 2.24 -5.11 -7.75
C PRO A 53 1.61 -3.72 -7.57
N VAL A 54 1.37 -3.02 -8.67
CA VAL A 54 0.77 -1.67 -8.68
C VAL A 54 -0.62 -1.71 -8.02
N GLU A 55 -1.36 -2.79 -8.23
CA GLU A 55 -2.66 -3.08 -7.65
C GLU A 55 -2.62 -3.10 -6.12
N ALA A 56 -1.56 -3.63 -5.52
CA ALA A 56 -1.39 -3.63 -4.07
C ALA A 56 -1.18 -2.21 -3.54
N VAL A 57 -0.38 -1.39 -4.24
CA VAL A 57 -0.16 0.02 -3.89
C VAL A 57 -1.46 0.81 -4.02
N ARG A 58 -2.25 0.57 -5.08
CA ARG A 58 -3.56 1.20 -5.29
C ARG A 58 -4.54 0.88 -4.15
N ALA A 59 -4.62 -0.37 -3.72
CA ALA A 59 -5.48 -0.77 -2.58
C ALA A 59 -5.12 -0.03 -1.28
N VAL A 60 -3.82 0.13 -1.00
CA VAL A 60 -3.35 0.92 0.15
C VAL A 60 -3.70 2.41 -0.02
N LEU A 61 -3.54 2.96 -1.22
CA LEU A 61 -3.88 4.35 -1.50
C LEU A 61 -5.38 4.62 -1.30
N ASP A 62 -6.24 3.73 -1.79
CA ASP A 62 -7.69 3.84 -1.64
C ASP A 62 -8.12 3.79 -0.17
N PHE A 63 -7.52 2.89 0.63
CA PHE A 63 -7.74 2.87 2.08
C PHE A 63 -7.33 4.19 2.75
N ILE A 64 -6.18 4.76 2.36
CA ILE A 64 -5.72 6.04 2.90
C ILE A 64 -6.67 7.18 2.50
N ARG A 65 -7.16 7.19 1.25
CA ARG A 65 -8.15 8.15 0.77
C ARG A 65 -9.46 8.06 1.55
N GLU A 66 -9.94 6.85 1.81
CA GLU A 66 -11.16 6.62 2.61
C GLU A 66 -11.00 7.16 4.04
N VAL A 67 -9.85 6.93 4.68
CA VAL A 67 -9.62 7.26 6.08
C VAL A 67 -9.19 8.72 6.30
N ALA A 68 -8.38 9.27 5.40
CA ALA A 68 -7.69 10.54 5.57
C ALA A 68 -8.09 11.60 4.53
N GLY A 69 -8.95 11.28 3.56
CA GLY A 69 -9.47 12.20 2.56
C GLY A 69 -8.42 12.65 1.54
N ASP A 70 -8.44 13.95 1.21
CA ASP A 70 -7.62 14.54 0.15
C ASP A 70 -6.16 14.85 0.56
N LYS A 71 -5.70 14.32 1.70
CA LYS A 71 -4.30 14.50 2.12
C LYS A 71 -3.32 14.06 1.03
N GLU A 72 -2.23 14.79 0.92
CA GLU A 72 -1.14 14.42 0.03
C GLU A 72 -0.49 13.11 0.49
N VAL A 73 -0.23 12.23 -0.48
CA VAL A 73 0.44 10.95 -0.26
C VAL A 73 1.61 10.89 -1.23
N LEU A 74 2.82 10.74 -0.70
CA LEU A 74 4.02 10.53 -1.49
C LEU A 74 4.19 9.03 -1.76
N ILE A 75 4.47 8.65 -3.00
CA ILE A 75 4.82 7.27 -3.37
C ILE A 75 6.30 7.25 -3.74
N ALA A 76 7.13 6.57 -2.95
CA ALA A 76 8.57 6.46 -3.20
C ALA A 76 8.89 5.25 -4.09
N GLU A 77 8.59 5.40 -5.38
CA GLU A 77 8.76 4.38 -6.43
C GLU A 77 10.12 4.39 -7.12
N GLY A 78 11.18 4.87 -6.46
CA GLY A 78 12.54 4.76 -7.02
C GLY A 78 13.02 3.31 -7.05
N PRO A 79 13.30 2.71 -8.22
CA PRO A 79 13.83 1.35 -8.31
C PRO A 79 15.30 1.30 -7.87
N THR A 80 15.73 0.16 -7.31
CA THR A 80 17.15 -0.03 -6.96
C THR A 80 18.03 -0.31 -8.19
N LEU A 81 17.51 -1.06 -9.15
CA LEU A 81 18.18 -1.49 -10.38
C LEU A 81 17.27 -1.25 -11.59
N GLY A 82 17.82 -0.70 -12.66
CA GLY A 82 17.11 -0.47 -13.92
C GLY A 82 17.38 0.92 -14.50
N SER A 83 16.77 1.18 -15.65
CA SER A 83 16.68 2.53 -16.24
C SER A 83 15.40 3.23 -15.81
N PHE A 84 15.49 4.54 -15.61
CA PHE A 84 14.38 5.46 -15.35
C PHE A 84 13.82 6.03 -16.66
#